data_AF-A0A350YU09-F1
#
_entry.id   AF-A0A350YU09-F1
#
_cell.length_a   1.000
_cell.length_b   1.000
_cell.length_c   1.000
_cell.angle_alpha   90.00
_cell.angle_beta   90.00
_cell.angle_gamma   90.00
#
_symmetry.space_group_name_H-M   'P 1'
#
loop_
_entity.id
_entity.type
_entity.pdbx_description
1 polymer ?
#
loop_
_entity_poly.entity_id
_entity_poly.type
_entity_poly.pdbx_seq_one_letter_code
_entity_poly.pdbx_strand_id
1 'polypeptide(L)'
;MKNSDKISKTQALLLLLDDPDEMVHEAVAAELIKESPRIIPKLEIIWENTCDDSCQNRIEILIQRLHFKENYKKLRLWSRQQDPDLFEGFVLTSKYHYPDLITDRIERKIEEIRRKVWVELNNSLTSLEKITVLNHVFFNDFGFSVDNENFYSPRNCFINQILETGKGNPVSMALLYTIVANRLDLPVRFIDIPKTPLLAYVDRKIAAKVHP
;
A
#
# COMPACT_ATOMS: atom_id res chain seq x y z
N MET A 1 -38.61 -14.48 30.51
CA MET A 1 -38.53 -13.82 29.19
C MET A 1 -38.61 -12.32 29.39
N LYS A 2 -37.49 -11.60 29.33
CA LYS A 2 -37.41 -10.13 29.18
C LYS A 2 -35.93 -9.78 28.98
N ASN A 3 -35.47 -9.84 27.73
CA ASN A 3 -34.28 -9.10 27.32
C ASN A 3 -34.80 -8.09 26.31
N SER A 4 -35.04 -6.87 26.77
CA SER A 4 -35.40 -5.75 25.90
C SER A 4 -34.23 -5.47 24.98
N ASP A 5 -34.43 -5.62 23.67
CA ASP A 5 -33.49 -5.25 22.61
C ASP A 5 -33.13 -3.77 22.72
N LYS A 6 -32.06 -3.49 23.47
CA LYS A 6 -31.48 -2.16 23.52
C LYS A 6 -30.65 -2.00 22.26
N ILE A 7 -31.25 -1.38 21.23
CA ILE A 7 -30.55 -1.04 19.99
C ILE A 7 -29.27 -0.29 20.37
N SER A 8 -28.12 -0.83 19.98
CA SER A 8 -26.84 -0.16 20.26
C SER A 8 -26.82 1.20 19.55
N LYS A 9 -26.15 2.20 20.13
CA LYS A 9 -26.05 3.55 19.53
C LYS A 9 -25.65 3.48 18.04
N THR A 10 -24.68 2.65 17.71
CA THR A 10 -24.22 2.42 16.34
C THR A 10 -25.33 1.86 15.44
N GLN A 11 -26.13 0.88 15.90
CA GLN A 11 -27.26 0.37 15.11
C GLN A 11 -28.33 1.44 14.89
N ALA A 12 -28.61 2.27 15.90
CA ALA A 12 -29.56 3.38 15.76
C ALA A 12 -29.07 4.41 14.73
N LEU A 13 -27.77 4.71 14.72
CA LEU A 13 -27.16 5.59 13.72
C LEU A 13 -27.23 4.99 12.32
N LEU A 14 -26.99 3.68 12.17
CA LEU A 14 -27.07 3.01 10.86
C LEU A 14 -28.49 3.04 10.28
N LEU A 15 -29.52 2.95 11.12
CA LEU A 15 -30.93 3.04 10.69
C LEU A 15 -31.35 4.44 10.24
N LEU A 16 -30.61 5.48 10.64
CA LEU A 16 -30.89 6.88 10.30
C LEU A 16 -30.09 7.37 9.08
N LEU A 17 -29.34 6.49 8.41
CA LEU A 17 -28.56 6.85 7.21
C LEU A 17 -29.45 7.17 6.00
N ASP A 18 -30.63 6.55 5.91
CA ASP A 18 -31.61 6.76 4.84
C ASP A 18 -32.57 7.94 5.13
N ASP A 19 -32.32 8.73 6.18
CA ASP A 19 -33.17 9.87 6.51
C ASP A 19 -33.08 10.94 5.41
N PRO A 20 -34.21 11.44 4.86
CA PRO A 20 -34.20 12.46 3.82
C PRO A 20 -33.67 13.81 4.32
N ASP A 21 -33.68 14.07 5.63
CA ASP A 21 -33.15 15.30 6.22
C ASP A 21 -31.61 15.32 6.19
N GLU A 22 -31.06 16.30 5.47
CA GLU A 22 -29.62 16.47 5.31
C GLU A 22 -28.90 16.77 6.64
N MET A 23 -29.51 17.52 7.56
CA MET A 23 -28.91 17.82 8.87
C MET A 23 -28.83 16.56 9.74
N VAL A 24 -29.85 15.70 9.67
CA VAL A 24 -29.86 14.41 10.38
C VAL A 24 -28.73 13.54 9.84
N HIS A 25 -28.63 13.42 8.51
CA HIS A 25 -27.57 12.66 7.87
C HIS A 25 -26.16 13.17 8.24
N GLU A 26 -25.92 14.48 8.21
CA GLU A 26 -24.64 15.07 8.59
C GLU A 26 -24.26 14.75 10.05
N ALA A 27 -25.22 14.86 10.97
CA ALA A 27 -25.02 14.53 12.37
C ALA A 27 -24.70 13.04 12.57
N VAL A 28 -25.42 12.16 11.88
CA VAL A 28 -25.21 10.70 11.89
C VAL A 28 -23.82 10.36 11.34
N ALA A 29 -23.45 10.90 10.18
CA ALA A 29 -22.15 10.69 9.56
C ALA A 29 -21.00 11.18 10.47
N ALA A 30 -21.16 12.35 11.11
CA ALA A 30 -20.16 12.88 12.04
C ALA A 30 -19.93 11.97 13.27
N GLU A 31 -20.97 11.31 13.76
CA GLU A 31 -20.86 10.32 14.83
C GLU A 31 -20.27 9.00 14.32
N LEU A 32 -20.72 8.49 13.17
CA LEU A 32 -20.21 7.24 12.59
C LEU A 32 -18.72 7.32 12.23
N ILE A 33 -18.21 8.48 11.81
CA ILE A 33 -16.77 8.67 11.57
C ILE A 33 -15.93 8.46 12.84
N LYS A 34 -16.50 8.66 14.04
CA LYS A 34 -15.80 8.46 15.32
C LYS A 34 -15.69 6.98 15.69
N GLU A 35 -16.53 6.13 15.13
CA GLU A 35 -16.57 4.69 15.39
C GLU A 35 -15.36 3.93 14.80
N SER A 36 -15.28 2.65 15.15
CA SER A 36 -14.27 1.74 14.63
C SER A 36 -14.53 1.36 13.16
N PRO A 37 -13.50 1.17 12.32
CA PRO A 37 -13.64 0.70 10.93
C PRO A 37 -14.41 -0.62 10.75
N ARG A 38 -14.67 -1.37 11.83
CA ARG A 38 -15.53 -2.56 11.82
C ARG A 38 -16.97 -2.31 11.36
N ILE A 39 -17.39 -1.04 11.27
CA ILE A 39 -18.71 -0.68 10.71
C ILE A 39 -18.74 -0.70 9.18
N ILE A 40 -17.59 -0.65 8.50
CA ILE A 40 -17.51 -0.54 7.03
C ILE A 40 -18.28 -1.66 6.33
N PRO A 41 -18.12 -2.96 6.67
CA PRO A 41 -18.90 -4.02 6.02
C PRO A 41 -20.42 -3.88 6.18
N LYS A 42 -20.88 -3.24 7.26
CA LYS A 42 -22.30 -2.97 7.45
C LYS A 42 -22.77 -1.83 6.56
N LEU A 43 -21.94 -0.79 6.40
CA LEU A 43 -22.22 0.32 5.49
C LEU A 43 -22.24 -0.15 4.03
N GLU A 44 -21.33 -1.04 3.64
CA GLU A 44 -21.31 -1.67 2.31
C GLU A 44 -22.62 -2.43 2.03
N ILE A 45 -23.10 -3.23 2.99
CA ILE A 45 -24.39 -3.93 2.86
C ILE A 45 -25.55 -2.93 2.69
N ILE A 46 -25.57 -1.83 3.45
CA ILE A 46 -26.64 -0.81 3.30
C ILE A 46 -26.53 -0.17 1.91
N TRP A 47 -25.32 0.24 1.51
CA TRP A 47 -25.04 0.83 0.20
C TRP A 47 -25.54 -0.06 -0.96
N GLU A 48 -25.29 -1.38 -0.90
CA GLU A 48 -25.73 -2.35 -1.92
C GLU A 48 -27.26 -2.51 -2.01
N ASN A 49 -27.99 -2.25 -0.91
CA ASN A 49 -29.43 -2.48 -0.80
C ASN A 49 -30.28 -1.21 -0.93
N THR A 50 -29.68 -0.03 -0.79
CA THR A 50 -30.39 1.24 -0.94
C THR A 50 -30.63 1.54 -2.42
N CYS A 51 -31.85 1.96 -2.78
CA CYS A 51 -32.21 2.33 -4.16
C CYS A 51 -32.16 3.84 -4.44
N ASP A 52 -31.82 4.65 -3.45
CA ASP A 52 -31.69 6.10 -3.57
C ASP A 52 -30.24 6.51 -3.88
N ASP A 53 -30.02 7.12 -5.05
CA ASP A 53 -28.69 7.54 -5.52
C ASP A 53 -28.03 8.56 -4.56
N SER A 54 -28.83 9.43 -3.92
CA SER A 54 -28.30 10.43 -2.98
C SER A 54 -27.74 9.77 -1.73
N CYS A 55 -28.51 8.84 -1.15
CA CYS A 55 -28.09 8.05 0.00
C CYS A 55 -26.91 7.13 -0.34
N GLN A 56 -26.90 6.46 -1.50
CA GLN A 56 -25.75 5.67 -1.95
C GLN A 56 -24.47 6.51 -1.98
N ASN A 57 -24.48 7.69 -2.63
CA ASN A 57 -23.32 8.57 -2.69
C ASN A 57 -22.88 9.04 -1.29
N ARG A 58 -23.83 9.36 -0.42
CA ARG A 58 -23.56 9.74 0.97
C ARG A 58 -22.87 8.64 1.77
N ILE A 59 -23.35 7.39 1.66
CA ILE A 59 -22.74 6.23 2.30
C ILE A 59 -21.35 5.95 1.71
N GLU A 60 -21.17 6.08 0.40
CA GLU A 60 -19.88 5.93 -0.26
C GLU A 60 -18.85 6.93 0.29
N ILE A 61 -19.20 8.21 0.38
CA ILE A 61 -18.33 9.25 0.96
C ILE A 61 -17.99 8.90 2.42
N LEU A 62 -18.95 8.41 3.20
CA LEU A 62 -18.71 8.00 4.58
C LEU A 62 -17.71 6.84 4.67
N ILE A 63 -17.87 5.81 3.84
CA ILE A 63 -16.95 4.66 3.74
C ILE A 63 -15.55 5.16 3.37
N GLN A 64 -15.41 5.99 2.34
CA GLN A 64 -14.13 6.57 1.92
C GLN A 64 -13.45 7.35 3.06
N ARG A 65 -14.21 8.17 3.81
CA ARG A 65 -13.68 8.94 4.96
C ARG A 65 -13.20 8.03 6.08
N LEU A 66 -13.90 6.93 6.34
CA LEU A 66 -13.51 5.93 7.35
C LEU A 66 -12.20 5.23 6.95
N HIS A 67 -12.10 4.76 5.70
CA HIS A 67 -10.86 4.16 5.18
C HIS A 67 -9.70 5.14 5.24
N PHE A 68 -9.89 6.39 4.80
CA PHE A 68 -8.86 7.40 4.83
C PHE A 68 -8.38 7.67 6.27
N LYS A 69 -9.31 7.85 7.22
CA LYS A 69 -8.97 8.07 8.63
C LYS A 69 -8.16 6.91 9.20
N GLU A 70 -8.54 5.68 8.91
CA GLU A 70 -7.79 4.50 9.37
C GLU A 70 -6.41 4.41 8.73
N ASN A 71 -6.33 4.56 7.41
CA ASN A 71 -5.07 4.48 6.68
C ASN A 71 -4.10 5.58 7.11
N TYR A 72 -4.59 6.82 7.28
CA TYR A 72 -3.81 7.94 7.79
C TYR A 72 -3.25 7.66 9.19
N LYS A 73 -4.05 7.05 10.08
CA LYS A 73 -3.58 6.64 11.40
C LYS A 73 -2.46 5.61 11.29
N LYS A 74 -2.61 4.59 10.44
CA LYS A 74 -1.59 3.55 10.21
C LYS A 74 -0.30 4.15 9.64
N LEU A 75 -0.40 4.99 8.61
CA LEU A 75 0.74 5.67 7.99
C LEU A 75 1.49 6.58 8.97
N ARG A 76 0.75 7.30 9.84
CA ARG A 76 1.36 8.13 10.89
C ARG A 76 2.08 7.32 11.97
N LEU A 77 1.58 6.13 12.28
CA LEU A 77 2.24 5.22 13.22
C LEU A 77 3.51 4.65 12.59
N TRP A 78 3.40 4.16 11.35
CA TRP A 78 4.53 3.68 10.55
C TRP A 78 5.65 4.72 10.47
N SER A 79 5.33 5.97 10.11
CA SER A 79 6.34 7.04 9.96
C SER A 79 7.06 7.43 11.26
N ARG A 80 6.61 6.94 12.42
CA ARG A 80 7.18 7.20 13.75
C ARG A 80 7.93 6.00 14.31
N GLN A 81 7.94 4.86 13.61
CA GLN A 81 8.74 3.70 13.99
C GLN A 81 10.23 4.06 13.91
N GLN A 82 11.04 3.43 14.78
CA GLN A 82 12.49 3.64 14.78
C GLN A 82 13.14 3.06 13.51
N ASP A 83 12.62 1.93 13.03
CA ASP A 83 13.07 1.26 11.81
C ASP A 83 11.82 0.89 10.98
N PRO A 84 11.27 1.83 10.19
CA PRO A 84 10.04 1.62 9.46
C PRO A 84 10.23 0.66 8.29
N ASP A 85 9.35 -0.34 8.19
CA ASP A 85 9.40 -1.30 7.08
C ASP A 85 8.96 -0.64 5.76
N LEU A 86 9.84 -0.68 4.76
CA LEU A 86 9.61 0.01 3.49
C LEU A 86 8.41 -0.55 2.73
N PHE A 87 8.19 -1.86 2.82
CA PHE A 87 7.08 -2.53 2.16
C PHE A 87 5.74 -2.10 2.78
N GLU A 88 5.64 -2.09 4.11
CA GLU A 88 4.46 -1.60 4.84
C GLU A 88 4.12 -0.17 4.41
N GLY A 89 5.10 0.73 4.40
CA GLY A 89 4.89 2.13 3.99
C GLY A 89 4.39 2.27 2.55
N PHE A 90 4.92 1.46 1.62
CA PHE A 90 4.51 1.49 0.22
C PHE A 90 3.09 0.95 0.02
N VAL A 91 2.71 -0.10 0.77
CA VAL A 91 1.34 -0.62 0.79
C VAL A 91 0.37 0.40 1.37
N LEU A 92 0.71 1.04 2.51
CA LEU A 92 -0.12 2.08 3.13
C LEU A 92 -0.31 3.28 2.19
N THR A 93 0.73 3.67 1.45
CA THR A 93 0.65 4.71 0.41
C THR A 93 -0.31 4.30 -0.70
N SER A 94 -0.32 3.03 -1.11
CA SER A 94 -1.21 2.52 -2.15
C SER A 94 -2.67 2.39 -1.65
N LYS A 95 -2.86 2.06 -0.37
CA LYS A 95 -4.17 2.02 0.30
C LYS A 95 -4.87 3.37 0.40
N TYR A 96 -4.15 4.47 0.17
CA TYR A 96 -4.79 5.78 0.04
C TYR A 96 -5.75 5.84 -1.15
N HIS A 97 -5.37 5.25 -2.30
CA HIS A 97 -6.20 5.24 -3.50
C HIS A 97 -6.96 3.92 -3.70
N TYR A 98 -6.44 2.81 -3.14
CA TYR A 98 -7.05 1.48 -3.21
C TYR A 98 -7.32 0.94 -1.79
N PRO A 99 -8.38 1.37 -1.09
CA PRO A 99 -8.66 0.96 0.28
C PRO A 99 -8.74 -0.57 0.47
N ASP A 100 -9.30 -1.26 -0.51
CA ASP A 100 -9.52 -2.71 -0.51
C ASP A 100 -8.29 -3.52 -0.94
N LEU A 101 -7.13 -2.86 -1.06
CA LEU A 101 -5.89 -3.51 -1.44
C LEU A 101 -5.55 -4.64 -0.46
N ILE A 102 -5.54 -5.87 -0.99
CA ILE A 102 -5.20 -7.08 -0.25
C ILE A 102 -3.68 -7.22 -0.20
N THR A 103 -3.09 -6.90 0.95
CA THR A 103 -1.63 -6.93 1.17
C THR A 103 -1.02 -8.29 0.82
N ASP A 104 -1.68 -9.40 1.16
CA ASP A 104 -1.17 -10.75 0.87
C ASP A 104 -1.01 -11.03 -0.64
N ARG A 105 -1.81 -10.39 -1.50
CA ARG A 105 -1.63 -10.52 -2.96
C ARG A 105 -0.33 -9.87 -3.41
N ILE A 106 0.01 -8.73 -2.83
CA ILE A 106 1.23 -7.99 -3.10
C ILE A 106 2.44 -8.76 -2.56
N GLU A 107 2.34 -9.28 -1.33
CA GLU A 107 3.39 -10.11 -0.72
C GLU A 107 3.73 -11.32 -1.59
N ARG A 108 2.70 -12.04 -2.08
CA ARG A 108 2.91 -13.20 -2.97
C ARG A 108 3.62 -12.85 -4.28
N LYS A 109 3.28 -11.70 -4.89
CA LYS A 109 3.94 -11.21 -6.10
C LYS A 109 5.42 -10.88 -5.84
N ILE A 110 5.73 -10.25 -4.71
CA ILE A 110 7.12 -9.97 -4.31
C ILE A 110 7.88 -11.27 -4.05
N GLU A 111 7.25 -12.23 -3.38
CA GLU A 111 7.84 -13.53 -3.09
C GLU A 111 8.13 -14.34 -4.37
N GLU A 112 7.28 -14.21 -5.39
CA GLU A 112 7.53 -14.79 -6.71
C GLU A 112 8.81 -14.24 -7.34
N ILE A 113 8.99 -12.92 -7.33
CA ILE A 113 10.20 -12.24 -7.82
C ILE A 113 11.41 -12.70 -7.01
N ARG A 114 11.32 -12.64 -5.67
CA ARG A 114 12.38 -13.06 -4.75
C ARG A 114 12.82 -14.50 -5.03
N ARG A 115 11.87 -15.43 -5.14
CA ARG A 115 12.15 -16.85 -5.39
C ARG A 115 12.85 -17.05 -6.73
N LYS A 116 12.46 -16.30 -7.77
CA LYS A 116 13.10 -16.39 -9.09
C LYS A 116 14.56 -15.94 -9.01
N VAL A 117 14.83 -14.79 -8.40
CA VAL A 117 16.21 -14.31 -8.17
C VAL A 117 17.01 -15.31 -7.34
N TRP A 118 16.42 -15.84 -6.26
CA TRP A 118 17.08 -16.78 -5.35
C TRP A 118 17.56 -18.05 -6.05
N VAL A 119 16.81 -18.58 -7.02
CA VAL A 119 17.21 -19.78 -7.77
C VAL A 119 18.46 -19.55 -8.62
N GLU A 120 18.65 -18.32 -9.11
CA GLU A 120 19.81 -17.95 -9.92
C GLU A 120 21.00 -17.47 -9.08
N LEU A 121 20.77 -17.09 -7.82
CA LEU A 121 21.82 -16.67 -6.91
C LEU A 121 22.64 -17.88 -6.42
N ASN A 122 23.97 -17.75 -6.52
CA ASN A 122 24.93 -18.64 -5.89
C ASN A 122 25.76 -17.87 -4.85
N ASN A 123 26.08 -18.53 -3.73
CA ASN A 123 26.91 -17.95 -2.66
C ASN A 123 28.33 -17.59 -3.12
N SER A 124 28.83 -18.22 -4.19
CA SER A 124 30.15 -17.90 -4.77
C SER A 124 30.16 -16.64 -5.63
N LEU A 125 29.02 -16.05 -5.93
CA LEU A 125 28.93 -14.85 -6.77
C LEU A 125 29.54 -13.64 -6.06
N THR A 126 30.27 -12.83 -6.82
CA THR A 126 30.70 -11.50 -6.43
C THR A 126 29.50 -10.57 -6.26
N SER A 127 29.70 -9.45 -5.56
CA SER A 127 28.65 -8.44 -5.37
C SER A 127 28.13 -7.86 -6.68
N LEU A 128 28.99 -7.74 -7.71
CA LEU A 128 28.58 -7.30 -9.04
C LEU A 128 27.71 -8.36 -9.74
N GLU A 129 28.10 -9.63 -9.67
CA GLU A 129 27.32 -10.70 -10.29
C GLU A 129 25.95 -10.87 -9.61
N LYS A 130 25.87 -10.76 -8.28
CA LYS A 130 24.59 -10.80 -7.55
C LYS A 130 23.64 -9.70 -8.00
N ILE A 131 24.13 -8.48 -8.19
CA ILE A 131 23.28 -7.38 -8.67
C ILE A 131 22.91 -7.55 -10.14
N THR A 132 23.79 -8.14 -10.96
CA THR A 132 23.49 -8.47 -12.36
C THR A 132 22.36 -9.49 -12.46
N VAL A 133 22.34 -10.52 -11.61
CA VAL A 133 21.25 -11.50 -11.54
C VAL A 133 19.94 -10.80 -11.15
N LEU A 134 19.94 -10.00 -10.07
CA LEU A 134 18.74 -9.26 -9.67
C LEU A 134 18.24 -8.34 -10.78
N ASN A 135 19.13 -7.61 -11.46
CA ASN A 135 18.77 -6.75 -12.59
C ASN A 135 18.15 -7.56 -13.75
N HIS A 136 18.73 -8.71 -14.07
CA HIS A 136 18.22 -9.56 -15.15
C HIS A 136 16.78 -10.00 -14.86
N VAL A 137 16.54 -10.56 -13.67
CA VAL A 137 15.20 -11.00 -13.29
C VAL A 137 14.23 -9.81 -13.19
N PHE A 138 14.63 -8.71 -12.54
CA PHE A 138 13.75 -7.58 -12.31
C PHE A 138 13.35 -6.87 -13.63
N PHE A 139 14.32 -6.52 -14.46
CA PHE A 139 14.08 -5.72 -15.67
C PHE A 139 13.74 -6.56 -16.90
N ASN A 140 14.37 -7.73 -17.08
CA ASN A 140 14.14 -8.54 -18.29
C ASN A 140 13.03 -9.56 -18.10
N ASP A 141 13.05 -10.32 -17.01
CA ASP A 141 12.09 -11.40 -16.84
C ASP A 141 10.70 -10.91 -16.41
N PHE A 142 10.65 -10.00 -15.45
CA PHE A 142 9.40 -9.39 -14.99
C PHE A 142 9.03 -8.13 -15.77
N GLY A 143 9.94 -7.61 -16.61
CA GLY A 143 9.66 -6.47 -17.48
C GLY A 143 9.45 -5.15 -16.74
N PHE A 144 9.91 -5.03 -15.49
CA PHE A 144 9.74 -3.78 -14.75
C PHE A 144 10.50 -2.65 -15.43
N SER A 145 9.86 -1.49 -15.60
CA SER A 145 10.47 -0.36 -16.26
C SER A 145 9.88 0.97 -15.80
N VAL A 146 10.64 2.05 -15.99
CA VAL A 146 10.14 3.40 -15.78
C VAL A 146 9.20 3.76 -16.93
N ASP A 147 8.01 4.24 -16.60
CA ASP A 147 7.04 4.72 -17.58
C ASP A 147 7.40 6.14 -18.05
N ASN A 148 8.15 6.23 -19.14
CA ASN A 148 8.54 7.51 -19.73
C ASN A 148 7.39 8.16 -20.53
N GLU A 149 6.40 7.38 -20.96
CA GLU A 149 5.27 7.89 -21.78
C GLU A 149 4.24 8.57 -20.88
N ASN A 150 3.93 7.98 -19.73
CA ASN A 150 2.98 8.54 -18.76
C ASN A 150 3.65 8.93 -17.45
N PHE A 151 4.72 9.74 -17.54
CA PHE A 151 5.56 10.12 -16.41
C PHE A 151 4.78 10.69 -15.20
N TYR A 152 3.72 11.48 -15.47
CA TYR A 152 2.91 12.13 -14.42
C TYR A 152 1.69 11.32 -13.98
N SER A 153 1.51 10.10 -14.47
CA SER A 153 0.37 9.27 -14.07
C SER A 153 0.47 8.91 -12.58
N PRO A 154 -0.53 9.26 -11.74
CA PRO A 154 -0.52 8.88 -10.33
C PRO A 154 -0.51 7.36 -10.11
N ARG A 155 -1.00 6.58 -11.10
CA ARG A 155 -1.00 5.12 -11.04
C ARG A 155 0.41 4.54 -10.91
N ASN A 156 1.39 5.23 -11.48
CA ASN A 156 2.79 4.84 -11.46
C ASN A 156 3.44 5.00 -10.08
N CYS A 157 2.69 5.50 -9.09
CA CYS A 157 3.10 5.64 -7.70
C CYS A 157 2.61 4.50 -6.79
N PHE A 158 1.78 3.57 -7.28
CA PHE A 158 1.12 2.57 -6.43
C PHE A 158 1.61 1.16 -6.70
N ILE A 159 1.94 0.41 -5.63
CA ILE A 159 2.60 -0.90 -5.74
C ILE A 159 1.76 -1.93 -6.49
N ASN A 160 0.44 -1.92 -6.30
CA ASN A 160 -0.48 -2.82 -7.00
C ASN A 160 -0.47 -2.57 -8.50
N GLN A 161 -0.52 -1.30 -8.92
CA GLN A 161 -0.48 -0.92 -10.33
C GLN A 161 0.85 -1.29 -10.96
N ILE A 162 1.95 -1.09 -10.24
CA ILE A 162 3.29 -1.45 -10.71
C ILE A 162 3.43 -2.96 -10.92
N LEU A 163 3.01 -3.76 -9.95
CA LEU A 163 3.08 -5.24 -10.02
C LEU A 163 2.13 -5.85 -11.06
N GLU A 164 1.12 -5.10 -11.50
CA GLU A 164 0.19 -5.48 -12.56
C GLU A 164 0.70 -5.08 -13.94
N THR A 165 1.19 -3.84 -14.08
CA THR A 165 1.56 -3.24 -15.37
C THR A 165 3.03 -3.42 -15.75
N GLY A 166 3.89 -3.71 -14.78
CA GLY A 166 5.35 -3.65 -14.95
C GLY A 166 5.89 -2.23 -15.08
N LYS A 167 5.06 -1.20 -14.96
CA LYS A 167 5.43 0.20 -15.20
C LYS A 167 5.27 1.03 -13.94
N GLY A 168 6.21 1.93 -13.69
CA GLY A 168 6.09 2.89 -12.57
C GLY A 168 6.99 4.10 -12.72
N ASN A 169 6.92 5.01 -11.76
CA ASN A 169 7.79 6.18 -11.74
C ASN A 169 9.19 5.79 -11.19
N PRO A 170 10.22 6.61 -11.39
CA PRO A 170 11.59 6.29 -10.94
C PRO A 170 11.69 5.95 -9.44
N VAL A 171 10.98 6.69 -8.59
CA VAL A 171 11.03 6.50 -7.13
C VAL A 171 10.37 5.18 -6.76
N SER A 172 9.17 4.91 -7.28
CA SER A 172 8.43 3.70 -7.00
C SER A 172 9.10 2.44 -7.54
N MET A 173 9.78 2.54 -8.70
CA MET A 173 10.66 1.46 -9.19
C MET A 173 11.82 1.21 -8.23
N ALA A 174 12.49 2.29 -7.78
CA ALA A 174 13.60 2.17 -6.83
C ALA A 174 13.15 1.56 -5.49
N LEU A 175 11.96 1.93 -5.01
CA LEU A 175 11.35 1.35 -3.80
C LEU A 175 11.07 -0.14 -3.97
N LEU A 176 10.40 -0.55 -5.05
CA LEU A 176 10.11 -1.96 -5.30
C LEU A 176 11.39 -2.79 -5.42
N TYR A 177 12.38 -2.28 -6.15
CA TYR A 177 13.68 -2.92 -6.29
C TYR A 177 14.36 -3.10 -4.93
N THR A 178 14.37 -2.05 -4.10
CA THR A 178 14.97 -2.09 -2.76
C THR A 178 14.26 -3.09 -1.86
N ILE A 179 12.92 -3.17 -1.94
CA ILE A 179 12.15 -4.17 -1.17
C ILE A 179 12.56 -5.58 -1.57
N VAL A 180 12.63 -5.89 -2.88
CA VAL A 180 13.06 -7.21 -3.36
C VAL A 180 14.49 -7.53 -2.92
N ALA A 181 15.41 -6.57 -3.07
CA ALA A 181 16.80 -6.73 -2.67
C ALA A 181 16.95 -7.00 -1.17
N ASN A 182 16.22 -6.27 -0.32
CA ASN A 182 16.22 -6.46 1.12
C ASN A 182 15.70 -7.85 1.52
N ARG A 183 14.68 -8.38 0.83
CA ARG A 183 14.17 -9.75 1.07
C ARG A 183 15.15 -10.86 0.65
N LEU A 184 16.20 -10.50 -0.10
CA LEU A 184 17.29 -11.39 -0.50
C LEU A 184 18.57 -11.15 0.34
N ASP A 185 18.48 -10.34 1.40
CA ASP A 185 19.61 -9.90 2.22
C ASP A 185 20.73 -9.21 1.41
N LEU A 186 20.38 -8.61 0.27
CA LEU A 186 21.31 -7.84 -0.55
C LEU A 186 21.41 -6.41 0.01
N PRO A 187 22.62 -5.88 0.26
CA PRO A 187 22.83 -4.57 0.89
C PRO A 187 22.62 -3.41 -0.09
N VAL A 188 21.46 -3.35 -0.75
CA VAL A 188 21.06 -2.25 -1.63
C VAL A 188 20.48 -1.12 -0.78
N ARG A 189 20.94 0.11 -1.02
CA ARG A 189 20.46 1.31 -0.33
C ARG A 189 19.97 2.34 -1.31
N PHE A 190 18.85 2.96 -0.96
CA PHE A 190 18.37 4.15 -1.62
C PHE A 190 19.24 5.35 -1.23
N ILE A 191 19.69 6.10 -2.23
CA ILE A 191 20.40 7.36 -2.08
C ILE A 191 19.51 8.45 -2.66
N ASP A 192 19.08 9.36 -1.80
CA ASP A 192 18.29 10.51 -2.19
C ASP A 192 19.17 11.55 -2.88
N ILE A 193 19.05 11.64 -4.19
CA ILE A 193 19.67 12.69 -5.00
C ILE A 193 18.55 13.48 -5.68
N PRO A 194 18.59 14.82 -5.64
CA PRO A 194 17.56 15.64 -6.25
C PRO A 194 17.29 15.23 -7.70
N LYS A 195 16.02 14.95 -8.00
CA LYS A 195 15.49 14.58 -9.33
C LYS A 195 15.93 13.20 -9.87
N THR A 196 16.79 12.46 -9.18
CA THR A 196 17.27 11.15 -9.65
C THR A 196 17.42 10.18 -8.49
N PRO A 197 16.45 9.26 -8.25
CA PRO A 197 16.64 8.23 -7.25
C PRO A 197 17.79 7.31 -7.68
N LEU A 198 18.82 7.16 -6.84
CA LEU A 198 19.91 6.22 -7.07
C LEU A 198 19.83 5.06 -6.08
N LEU A 199 20.21 3.88 -6.55
CA LEU A 199 20.38 2.69 -5.73
C LEU A 199 21.85 2.31 -5.73
N ALA A 200 22.41 2.13 -4.54
CA ALA A 200 23.79 1.70 -4.37
C ALA A 200 23.85 0.35 -3.67
N TYR A 201 24.63 -0.57 -4.22
CA TYR A 201 24.99 -1.81 -3.53
C TYR A 201 26.18 -1.53 -2.61
N VAL A 202 25.98 -1.64 -1.30
CA VAL A 202 26.99 -1.29 -0.28
C VAL A 202 27.60 -2.55 0.32
N ASP A 203 28.69 -3.02 -0.28
CA ASP A 203 29.47 -4.12 0.28
C ASP A 203 30.46 -3.61 1.33
N ARG A 204 30.12 -3.77 2.61
CA ARG A 204 31.00 -3.37 3.73
C ARG A 204 32.34 -4.12 3.74
N LYS A 205 32.40 -5.37 3.27
CA LYS A 205 33.65 -6.13 3.23
C LYS A 205 34.58 -5.58 2.16
N ILE A 206 34.05 -5.17 1.02
CA ILE A 206 34.83 -4.46 -0.01
C ILE A 206 35.23 -3.08 0.49
N ALA A 207 34.30 -2.32 1.08
CA ALA A 207 34.59 -0.98 1.60
C ALA A 207 35.72 -0.98 2.65
N ALA A 208 35.69 -1.93 3.60
CA ALA A 208 36.73 -2.07 4.61
C ALA A 208 38.10 -2.48 4.05
N LYS A 209 38.16 -3.13 2.87
CA LYS A 209 39.43 -3.44 2.20
C LYS A 209 40.03 -2.22 1.50
N VAL A 210 39.21 -1.26 1.08
CA VAL A 210 39.62 -0.08 0.30
C VAL A 210 39.84 1.14 1.20
N HIS A 211 39.15 1.21 2.34
CA HIS A 211 39.30 2.25 3.37
C HIS A 211 39.65 1.59 4.73
N PRO A 212 40.93 1.24 4.97
CA PRO A 212 41.40 0.71 6.25
C PRO A 212 41.40 1.76 7.37
#